data_AF-A0A176RU09-F1
#
_entry.id   AF-A0A176RU09-F1
#
_cell.length_a   1.000
_cell.length_b   1.000
_cell.length_c   1.000
_cell.angle_alpha   90.00
_cell.angle_beta   90.00
_cell.angle_gamma   90.00
#
_symmetry.space_group_name_H-M   'P 1'
#
loop_
_entity.id
_entity.type
_entity.pdbx_description
1 polymer ?
#
loop_
_entity_poly.entity_id
_entity_poly.type
_entity_poly.pdbx_seq_one_letter_code
_entity_poly.pdbx_strand_id
1 'polypeptide(L)' 'MMKQLLTVIMFVFFSLTVLAEVQTQEITYKVGNNEFTGYLAYDDAISGKRPGIIVVHEWWGHNDYARKRAKMLAELGYT' A
#
# COMPACT_ATOMS: atom_id res chain seq x y z
N MET A 1 -30.04 18.64 -26.92
CA MET A 1 -28.82 17.89 -27.29
C MET A 1 -27.54 18.47 -26.68
N MET A 2 -27.23 19.76 -26.85
CA MET A 2 -25.96 20.35 -26.33
C MET A 2 -25.79 20.26 -24.80
N LYS A 3 -26.88 20.38 -24.01
CA LYS A 3 -26.84 20.19 -22.55
C LYS A 3 -26.54 18.75 -22.12
N GLN A 4 -27.07 17.75 -22.85
CA GLN A 4 -26.80 16.34 -22.57
C GLN A 4 -25.35 15.96 -22.92
N LEU A 5 -24.78 16.59 -23.96
CA LEU A 5 -23.36 16.44 -24.31
C LEU A 5 -22.44 16.99 -23.20
N LEU A 6 -22.78 18.15 -22.64
CA LEU A 6 -22.09 18.74 -21.48
C LEU A 6 -22.17 17.87 -20.23
N THR A 7 -23.33 17.26 -19.96
CA THR A 7 -23.51 16.35 -18.81
C THR A 7 -22.69 15.06 -18.95
N VAL A 8 -22.60 14.49 -20.15
CA VAL A 8 -21.79 13.29 -20.42
C VAL A 8 -20.30 13.59 -20.28
N ILE A 9 -19.82 14.72 -20.79
CA ILE A 9 -18.42 15.14 -20.63
C ILE A 9 -18.07 15.31 -19.14
N MET A 10 -18.95 15.90 -18.34
CA MET A 10 -18.74 16.08 -16.89
C MET A 10 -18.66 14.73 -16.13
N PHE A 11 -19.40 13.71 -16.54
CA PHE A 11 -19.35 12.37 -15.94
C PHE A 11 -18.06 11.61 -16.30
N VAL A 12 -17.55 11.79 -17.51
CA VAL A 12 -16.30 11.15 -17.99
C VAL A 12 -15.07 11.68 -17.24
N PHE A 13 -15.08 12.93 -16.79
CA PHE A 13 -13.98 13.50 -15.99
C PHE A 13 -13.93 13.00 -14.54
N PHE A 14 -15.02 12.48 -13.99
CA PHE A 14 -15.05 12.01 -12.59
C PHE A 14 -14.46 10.61 -12.42
N SER A 15 -14.21 9.88 -13.52
CA SER A 15 -13.88 8.45 -13.48
C SER A 15 -12.39 8.13 -13.34
N LEU A 16 -11.49 9.12 -13.23
CA LEU A 16 -10.05 8.93 -13.52
C LEU A 16 -9.06 9.21 -12.39
N THR A 17 -9.50 9.39 -11.14
CA THR A 17 -8.56 9.58 -10.03
C THR A 17 -8.59 8.40 -9.06
N VAL A 18 -8.11 7.24 -9.50
CA VAL A 18 -7.52 6.28 -8.56
C VAL A 18 -6.14 6.83 -8.23
N LEU A 19 -6.03 7.48 -7.08
CA LEU A 19 -4.73 7.92 -6.56
C LEU A 19 -3.99 6.67 -6.10
N ALA A 20 -2.97 6.30 -6.86
CA ALA A 20 -1.91 5.41 -6.42
C ALA A 20 -1.37 5.88 -5.07
N GLU A 21 -1.50 5.06 -4.03
CA GLU A 21 -1.00 5.36 -2.69
C GLU A 21 -0.37 4.11 -2.07
N VAL A 22 0.69 4.32 -1.27
CA VAL A 22 1.25 3.23 -0.48
C VAL A 22 0.23 2.77 0.55
N GLN A 23 -0.25 1.56 0.35
CA GLN A 23 -1.14 0.85 1.25
C GLN A 23 -0.33 0.21 2.37
N THR A 24 -0.91 0.19 3.58
CA THR A 24 -0.27 -0.38 4.75
C THR A 24 -1.25 -1.25 5.53
N GLN A 25 -0.80 -2.42 5.96
CA GLN A 25 -1.66 -3.41 6.63
C GLN A 25 -0.90 -4.06 7.78
N GLU A 26 -1.55 -4.16 8.94
CA GLU A 26 -1.09 -5.12 9.95
C GLU A 26 -1.52 -6.52 9.53
N ILE A 27 -0.59 -7.46 9.62
CA ILE A 27 -0.83 -8.86 9.27
C ILE A 27 -0.59 -9.73 10.49
N THR A 28 -1.50 -10.65 10.76
CA THR A 28 -1.32 -11.68 11.76
C THR A 28 -0.72 -12.92 11.10
N TYR A 29 0.37 -13.44 11.65
CA TYR A 29 1.01 -14.67 11.16
C TYR A 29 1.37 -15.60 12.33
N LYS A 30 1.54 -16.88 12.03
CA LYS A 30 1.85 -17.91 13.03
C LYS A 30 3.21 -18.55 12.79
N VAL A 31 3.94 -18.77 13.87
CA VAL A 31 5.15 -19.60 13.87
C VAL A 31 4.96 -20.67 14.94
N GLY A 32 4.72 -21.90 14.50
CA GLY A 32 4.25 -22.98 15.37
C GLY A 32 2.89 -22.64 15.98
N ASN A 33 2.83 -22.64 17.32
CA ASN A 33 1.61 -22.31 18.07
C ASN A 33 1.54 -20.83 18.48
N ASN A 34 2.57 -20.05 18.20
CA ASN A 34 2.64 -18.64 18.57
C ASN A 34 2.11 -17.77 17.44
N GLU A 35 1.36 -16.74 17.81
CA GLU A 35 0.80 -15.73 16.91
C GLU A 35 1.60 -14.43 17.04
N PHE A 36 1.86 -13.79 15.90
CA PHE A 36 2.68 -12.60 15.78
C PHE A 36 2.02 -11.57 14.87
N THR A 37 2.36 -10.30 15.08
CA THR A 37 1.92 -9.19 14.24
C THR A 37 3.09 -8.72 13.37
N GLY A 38 2.85 -8.66 12.06
CA GLY A 38 3.71 -8.02 11.08
C GLY A 38 3.06 -6.77 10.52
N TYR A 39 3.83 -6.04 9.72
CA TYR A 39 3.38 -4.86 8.99
C TYR A 39 3.82 -4.98 7.54
N LEU A 40 2.86 -4.87 6.63
CA LEU A 40 3.04 -4.94 5.19
C LEU A 40 2.81 -3.55 4.60
N ALA A 41 3.72 -3.10 3.75
CA ALA A 41 3.56 -1.86 2.98
C ALA A 41 3.80 -2.14 1.49
N TYR A 42 2.95 -1.64 0.62
CA TYR A 42 3.10 -1.80 -0.84
C TYR A 42 2.42 -0.65 -1.58
N ASP A 43 2.97 -0.28 -2.73
CA ASP A 43 2.32 0.64 -3.65
C ASP A 43 1.28 -0.12 -4.52
N ASP A 44 0.01 0.29 -4.46
CA ASP A 44 -1.08 -0.32 -5.21
C ASP A 44 -1.11 0.07 -6.69
N ALA A 45 -0.29 1.04 -7.11
CA ALA A 45 -0.07 1.37 -8.52
C ALA A 45 0.67 0.26 -9.28
N ILE A 46 1.53 -0.46 -8.56
CA ILE A 46 2.36 -1.50 -9.13
C ILE A 46 1.56 -2.81 -9.10
N SER A 47 1.45 -3.46 -10.25
CA SER A 47 0.79 -4.76 -10.38
C SER A 47 1.80 -5.88 -10.66
N GLY A 48 1.43 -7.11 -10.36
CA GLY A 48 2.29 -8.28 -10.55
C GLY A 48 3.34 -8.48 -9.45
N LYS A 49 4.25 -9.43 -9.69
CA LYS A 49 5.30 -9.82 -8.74
C LYS A 49 6.40 -8.75 -8.69
N ARG A 50 6.88 -8.45 -7.49
CA ARG A 50 8.00 -7.55 -7.24
C ARG A 50 8.88 -8.08 -6.11
N PRO A 51 10.14 -7.63 -5.98
CA PRO A 51 11.01 -8.07 -4.91
C PRO A 51 10.44 -7.70 -3.54
N GLY A 52 10.50 -8.64 -2.60
CA GLY A 52 10.09 -8.44 -1.22
C GLY A 52 11.28 -8.13 -0.31
N ILE A 53 11.09 -7.24 0.67
CA ILE A 53 12.10 -6.88 1.67
C ILE A 53 11.52 -7.07 3.08
N ILE A 54 12.23 -7.83 3.92
CA ILE A 54 11.88 -7.97 5.33
C ILE A 54 12.66 -6.93 6.14
N VAL A 55 11.92 -6.02 6.78
CA VAL A 55 12.48 -5.04 7.73
C VAL A 55 12.48 -5.65 9.13
N VAL A 56 13.67 -5.96 9.64
CA VAL A 56 13.85 -6.43 11.01
C VAL A 56 14.05 -5.21 11.92
N HIS A 57 13.17 -5.06 12.91
CA HIS A 57 13.24 -3.95 13.85
C HIS A 57 14.42 -4.12 14.82
N GLU A 58 14.84 -3.00 15.43
CA GLU A 58 15.83 -2.99 16.49
C GLU A 58 15.27 -3.55 17.82
N TRP A 59 16.06 -3.54 18.89
CA TRP A 59 15.71 -4.14 20.19
C TRP A 59 14.47 -3.53 20.86
N TRP A 60 14.07 -2.31 20.48
CA TRP A 60 12.86 -1.63 20.96
C TRP A 60 11.55 -2.22 20.41
N GLY A 61 11.63 -3.18 19.50
CA GLY A 61 10.47 -3.88 18.98
C GLY A 61 9.87 -3.24 17.73
N HIS A 62 8.74 -3.80 17.33
CA HIS A 62 8.00 -3.42 16.15
C HIS A 62 7.24 -2.09 16.35
N ASN A 63 7.87 -0.97 15.96
CA ASN A 63 7.40 0.39 16.21
C ASN A 63 7.27 1.24 14.93
N ASP A 64 6.85 2.50 15.11
CA ASP A 64 6.63 3.45 14.01
C ASP A 64 7.87 3.69 13.14
N TYR A 65 9.07 3.63 13.73
CA TYR A 65 10.31 3.81 12.96
C TYR A 65 10.51 2.67 11.97
N ALA A 66 10.38 1.42 12.41
CA ALA A 66 10.49 0.25 11.52
C ALA A 66 9.41 0.27 10.42
N ARG A 67 8.17 0.63 10.79
CA ARG A 67 7.04 0.75 9.85
C ARG A 67 7.27 1.86 8.82
N LYS A 68 7.81 3.01 9.24
CA LYS A 68 8.20 4.10 8.33
C LYS A 68 9.24 3.62 7.32
N ARG A 69 10.22 2.82 7.73
CA ARG A 69 11.21 2.25 6.79
C ARG A 69 10.58 1.30 5.79
N ALA A 70 9.63 0.45 6.21
CA ALA A 70 8.86 -0.38 5.29
C ALA A 70 8.08 0.47 4.27
N LYS A 71 7.43 1.56 4.72
CA LYS A 71 6.72 2.49 3.82
C LYS A 71 7.66 3.12 2.79
N MET A 72 8.83 3.60 3.20
CA MET A 72 9.83 4.18 2.28
C MET A 72 10.30 3.19 1.21
N LEU A 73 10.40 1.89 1.55
CA LEU A 73 10.75 0.86 0.58
C LEU A 73 9.61 0.60 -0.41
N ALA A 74 8.36 0.63 0.07
CA ALA A 74 7.19 0.55 -0.80
C ALA A 74 7.12 1.72 -1.78
N GLU A 75 7.45 2.95 -1.35
CA GLU A 75 7.56 4.15 -2.22
C GLU A 75 8.64 4.00 -3.31
N LEU A 76 9.61 3.11 -3.12
CA LEU A 76 10.64 2.77 -4.13
C LEU A 76 10.24 1.59 -5.02
N GLY A 77 9.04 1.04 -4.85
CA GLY A 77 8.48 -0.04 -5.65
C GLY A 77 8.69 -1.46 -5.11
N TYR A 78 9.20 -1.59 -3.88
CA TYR A 78 9.30 -2.88 -3.20
C TYR A 78 8.00 -3.26 -2.47
N THR A 79 7.98 -4.45 -1.88
CA THR A 79 6.96 -4.90 -0.92
C THR A 79 7.61 -5.38 0.36
#